data_AF-A0A946NKG7-F1
#
_entry.id   AF-A0A946NKG7-F1
#
_cell.length_a   1.000
_cell.length_b   1.000
_cell.length_c   1.000
_cell.angle_alpha   90.00
_cell.angle_beta   90.00
_cell.angle_gamma   90.00
#
_symmetry.space_group_name_H-M   'P 1'
#
loop_
_entity.id
_entity.type
_entity.pdbx_description
1 polymer ?
#
loop_
_entity_poly.entity_id
_entity_poly.type
_entity_poly.pdbx_seq_one_letter_code
_entity_poly.pdbx_strand_id
1 'polypeptide(L)'
;ATADYNVIGFEGADSAVEVNPDPSGINTSNTVVRTTKTEGAAFFAGTLMGLDVPIDFSETESISIKTWSPKADIPVRLKLEGPGGEFIELDVNTTVENEWETLIWDFTGQTSGVDWLTVVIFFEFVEDLPGDGTTYYYDDIELADNPLNISDTILSTVVSYPNPVKTIWNVQAQETITDIVIYNLFGQRIISISPNMTNVTLNMSEMRSGIYLAHVFSDQGTKIIKILKE
;
A
#
# COMPACT_ATOMS: atom_id res chain seq x y z
N ALA A 1 2.78 -23.22 -17.69
CA ALA A 1 1.33 -22.97 -17.76
C ALA A 1 1.13 -21.57 -17.23
N THR A 2 0.64 -20.65 -18.06
CA THR A 2 0.18 -19.33 -17.60
C THR A 2 -0.99 -19.62 -16.66
N ALA A 3 -0.93 -19.10 -15.43
CA ALA A 3 -2.10 -19.15 -14.56
C ALA A 3 -3.22 -18.39 -15.26
N ASP A 4 -4.37 -19.04 -15.45
CA ASP A 4 -5.57 -18.40 -15.96
C ASP A 4 -6.28 -17.76 -14.76
N TYR A 5 -6.10 -16.46 -14.59
CA TYR A 5 -6.63 -15.71 -13.45
C TYR A 5 -8.12 -15.36 -13.61
N ASN A 6 -8.82 -15.93 -14.61
CA ASN A 6 -10.26 -15.71 -14.86
C ASN A 6 -10.65 -14.23 -14.89
N VAL A 7 -9.83 -13.40 -15.53
CA VAL A 7 -10.08 -11.96 -15.69
C VAL A 7 -11.24 -11.77 -16.67
N ILE A 8 -12.33 -11.15 -16.22
CA ILE A 8 -13.53 -10.93 -17.05
C ILE A 8 -13.89 -9.45 -17.01
N GLY A 9 -13.91 -8.79 -18.17
CA GLY A 9 -14.40 -7.42 -18.31
C GLY A 9 -15.93 -7.37 -18.52
N PHE A 10 -16.57 -6.28 -18.08
CA PHE A 10 -18.01 -6.06 -18.25
C PHE A 10 -18.34 -4.61 -18.60
N GLU A 11 -19.54 -4.39 -19.15
CA GLU A 11 -20.13 -3.06 -19.41
C GLU A 11 -19.26 -2.14 -20.29
N GLY A 12 -18.48 -2.75 -21.19
CA GLY A 12 -17.58 -2.06 -22.11
C GLY A 12 -16.12 -2.00 -21.65
N ALA A 13 -15.74 -2.70 -20.58
CA ALA A 13 -14.34 -2.97 -20.27
C ALA A 13 -13.83 -4.17 -21.08
N ASP A 14 -12.88 -3.94 -21.97
CA ASP A 14 -12.13 -5.01 -22.65
C ASP A 14 -10.89 -5.34 -21.83
N SER A 15 -10.87 -6.53 -21.22
CA SER A 15 -9.87 -6.90 -20.22
C SER A 15 -9.19 -8.22 -20.56
N ALA A 16 -7.88 -8.27 -20.36
CA ALA A 16 -7.07 -9.45 -20.64
C ALA A 16 -5.76 -9.43 -19.85
N VAL A 17 -5.16 -10.61 -19.62
CA VAL A 17 -3.76 -10.70 -19.23
C VAL A 17 -2.91 -10.62 -20.48
N GLU A 18 -1.94 -9.71 -20.52
CA GLU A 18 -1.04 -9.52 -21.67
C GLU A 18 0.38 -9.21 -21.22
N VAL A 19 1.31 -9.12 -22.19
CA VAL A 19 2.71 -8.76 -21.92
C VAL A 19 2.75 -7.35 -21.33
N ASN A 20 3.53 -7.17 -20.27
CA ASN A 20 3.72 -5.86 -19.66
C ASN A 20 4.26 -4.86 -20.70
N PRO A 21 3.49 -3.80 -21.07
CA PRO A 21 3.92 -2.84 -22.08
C PRO A 21 5.01 -1.89 -21.57
N ASP A 22 5.19 -1.80 -20.25
CA ASP A 22 6.15 -0.92 -19.58
C ASP A 22 6.78 -1.64 -18.38
N PRO A 23 7.72 -2.59 -18.60
CA PRO A 23 8.38 -3.31 -17.52
C PRO A 23 9.48 -2.45 -16.87
N SER A 24 9.07 -1.38 -16.18
CA SER A 24 9.96 -0.39 -15.57
C SER A 24 9.52 0.01 -14.15
N GLY A 25 10.36 0.79 -13.47
CA GLY A 25 10.06 1.29 -12.12
C GLY A 25 9.78 0.17 -11.12
N ILE A 26 8.62 0.23 -10.47
CA ILE A 26 8.19 -0.72 -9.43
C ILE A 26 7.58 -2.01 -9.99
N ASN A 27 7.28 -2.07 -11.30
CA ASN A 27 6.70 -3.25 -11.94
C ASN A 27 7.54 -3.74 -13.12
N THR A 28 8.26 -4.83 -12.90
CA THR A 28 9.10 -5.49 -13.92
C THR A 28 8.57 -6.87 -14.30
N SER A 29 7.30 -7.16 -14.00
CA SER A 29 6.66 -8.42 -14.35
C SER A 29 6.61 -8.60 -15.87
N ASN A 30 6.57 -9.87 -16.32
CA ASN A 30 6.46 -10.17 -17.75
C ASN A 30 5.06 -9.93 -18.30
N THR A 31 4.04 -9.99 -17.43
CA THR A 31 2.62 -9.91 -17.80
C THR A 31 1.85 -9.14 -16.76
N VAL A 32 0.87 -8.36 -17.22
CA VAL A 32 -0.01 -7.55 -16.39
C VAL A 32 -1.45 -7.77 -16.83
N VAL A 33 -2.41 -7.31 -16.02
CA VAL A 33 -3.79 -7.20 -16.49
C VAL A 33 -3.96 -5.86 -17.20
N ARG A 34 -4.44 -5.91 -18.44
CA ARG A 34 -4.96 -4.76 -19.18
C ARG A 34 -6.45 -4.63 -18.95
N THR A 35 -6.93 -3.40 -18.79
CA THR A 35 -8.34 -3.07 -18.96
C THR A 35 -8.49 -1.82 -19.83
N THR A 36 -9.21 -1.94 -20.95
CA THR A 36 -9.55 -0.82 -21.84
C THR A 36 -11.00 -0.45 -21.62
N LYS A 37 -11.25 0.76 -21.12
CA LYS A 37 -12.60 1.33 -21.00
C LYS A 37 -13.01 1.87 -22.36
N THR A 38 -13.65 1.03 -23.19
CA THR A 38 -13.89 1.33 -24.61
C THR A 38 -14.74 2.59 -24.79
N GLU A 39 -14.65 3.22 -25.96
CA GLU A 39 -15.46 4.40 -26.27
C GLU A 39 -16.97 4.10 -26.09
N GLY A 40 -17.64 4.88 -25.24
CA GLY A 40 -19.05 4.70 -24.89
C GLY A 40 -19.34 3.63 -23.83
N ALA A 41 -18.31 3.03 -23.22
CA ALA A 41 -18.48 2.12 -22.08
C ALA A 41 -19.20 2.81 -20.91
N ALA A 42 -19.89 2.03 -20.07
CA ALA A 42 -20.55 2.57 -18.89
C ALA A 42 -19.51 3.19 -17.93
N PHE A 43 -19.92 4.17 -17.12
CA PHE A 43 -19.01 4.78 -16.16
C PHE A 43 -18.49 3.77 -15.12
N PHE A 44 -19.26 2.71 -14.86
CA PHE A 44 -18.94 1.58 -14.02
C PHE A 44 -18.45 0.35 -14.80
N ALA A 45 -17.94 0.52 -16.02
CA ALA A 45 -17.22 -0.55 -16.70
C ALA A 45 -16.01 -0.98 -15.86
N GLY A 46 -15.87 -2.28 -15.63
CA GLY A 46 -14.88 -2.82 -14.70
C GLY A 46 -14.41 -4.21 -15.09
N THR A 47 -13.44 -4.69 -14.30
CA THR A 47 -12.84 -6.02 -14.47
C THR A 47 -13.04 -6.82 -13.20
N LEU A 48 -13.67 -7.99 -13.31
CA LEU A 48 -13.85 -8.92 -12.19
C LEU A 48 -12.82 -10.06 -12.23
N MET A 49 -12.42 -10.51 -11.04
CA MET A 49 -11.57 -11.67 -10.82
C MET A 49 -12.13 -12.48 -9.66
N GLY A 50 -12.42 -13.76 -9.91
CA GLY A 50 -12.85 -14.70 -8.87
C GLY A 50 -11.64 -15.37 -8.21
N LEU A 51 -11.72 -15.57 -6.89
CA LEU A 51 -10.70 -16.23 -6.08
C LEU A 51 -11.17 -17.63 -5.67
N ASP A 52 -10.26 -18.59 -5.65
CA ASP A 52 -10.55 -19.95 -5.16
C ASP A 52 -10.59 -20.04 -3.63
N VAL A 53 -9.97 -19.07 -2.95
CA VAL A 53 -9.87 -18.99 -1.49
C VAL A 53 -10.21 -17.57 -1.06
N PRO A 54 -10.99 -17.38 0.03
CA PRO A 54 -11.28 -16.05 0.55
C PRO A 54 -10.01 -15.29 0.93
N ILE A 55 -10.05 -13.97 0.81
CA ILE A 55 -8.95 -13.11 1.26
C ILE A 55 -8.84 -13.19 2.80
N ASP A 56 -7.63 -13.45 3.30
CA ASP A 56 -7.34 -13.54 4.73
C ASP A 56 -6.94 -12.18 5.30
N PHE A 57 -7.90 -11.44 5.87
CA PHE A 57 -7.67 -10.13 6.47
C PHE A 57 -7.21 -10.18 7.95
N SER A 58 -6.65 -11.31 8.42
CA SER A 58 -6.28 -11.47 9.84
C SER A 58 -5.07 -10.62 10.27
N GLU A 59 -4.17 -10.28 9.35
CA GLU A 59 -2.96 -9.48 9.62
C GLU A 59 -3.14 -8.00 9.23
N THR A 60 -3.93 -7.72 8.20
CA THR A 60 -4.19 -6.39 7.65
C THR A 60 -5.53 -6.37 6.94
N GLU A 61 -6.18 -5.21 6.90
CA GLU A 61 -7.42 -4.96 6.16
C GLU A 61 -7.18 -4.08 4.92
N SER A 62 -5.92 -3.86 4.54
CA SER A 62 -5.56 -3.05 3.36
C SER A 62 -5.17 -3.93 2.17
N ILE A 63 -5.50 -3.47 0.96
CA ILE A 63 -5.06 -4.07 -0.32
C ILE A 63 -4.22 -3.06 -1.08
N SER A 64 -3.07 -3.49 -1.57
CA SER A 64 -2.24 -2.73 -2.51
C SER A 64 -2.31 -3.32 -3.90
N ILE A 65 -2.29 -2.45 -4.91
CA ILE A 65 -2.24 -2.85 -6.32
C ILE A 65 -1.25 -1.95 -7.02
N LYS A 66 -0.34 -2.52 -7.82
CA LYS A 66 0.46 -1.72 -8.75
C LYS A 66 -0.43 -1.36 -9.93
N THR A 67 -0.56 -0.07 -10.22
CA THR A 67 -1.39 0.45 -11.29
C THR A 67 -0.57 1.32 -12.23
N TRP A 68 -0.92 1.29 -13.51
CA TRP A 68 -0.40 2.18 -14.54
C TRP A 68 -1.59 2.85 -15.24
N SER A 69 -1.57 4.18 -15.30
CA SER A 69 -2.63 4.98 -15.90
C SER A 69 -2.03 6.09 -16.76
N PRO A 70 -2.58 6.39 -17.94
CA PRO A 70 -2.19 7.56 -18.73
C PRO A 70 -2.78 8.87 -18.18
N LYS A 71 -3.58 8.82 -17.11
CA LYS A 71 -4.24 9.95 -16.45
C LYS A 71 -3.94 9.92 -14.96
N ALA A 72 -3.64 11.08 -14.37
CA ALA A 72 -3.55 11.26 -12.92
C ALA A 72 -4.84 11.89 -12.39
N ASP A 73 -5.02 11.85 -11.07
CA ASP A 73 -6.17 12.39 -10.35
C ASP A 73 -7.52 11.82 -10.82
N ILE A 74 -7.51 10.59 -11.34
CA ILE A 74 -8.73 9.84 -11.65
C ILE A 74 -9.03 8.83 -10.53
N PRO A 75 -10.29 8.66 -10.12
CA PRO A 75 -10.68 7.69 -9.11
C PRO A 75 -10.59 6.27 -9.67
N VAL A 76 -9.87 5.40 -8.95
CA VAL A 76 -9.84 3.97 -9.18
C VAL A 76 -10.60 3.31 -8.04
N ARG A 77 -11.72 2.65 -8.37
CA ARG A 77 -12.54 1.93 -7.40
C ARG A 77 -12.05 0.50 -7.28
N LEU A 78 -11.82 0.06 -6.05
CA LEU A 78 -11.68 -1.34 -5.70
C LEU A 78 -12.93 -1.79 -4.95
N LYS A 79 -13.55 -2.87 -5.42
CA LYS A 79 -14.71 -3.49 -4.80
C LYS A 79 -14.43 -4.95 -4.48
N LEU A 80 -14.81 -5.38 -3.28
CA LEU A 80 -14.79 -6.77 -2.86
C LEU A 80 -16.23 -7.27 -2.76
N GLU A 81 -16.50 -8.49 -3.23
CA GLU A 81 -17.82 -9.11 -3.13
C GLU A 81 -17.76 -10.45 -2.39
N GLY A 82 -18.75 -10.65 -1.53
CA GLY A 82 -19.02 -11.89 -0.82
C GLY A 82 -20.09 -12.75 -1.53
N PRO A 83 -20.20 -14.03 -1.19
CA PRO A 83 -21.09 -14.98 -1.87
C PRO A 83 -22.59 -14.70 -1.66
N GLY A 84 -22.96 -13.93 -0.63
CA GLY A 84 -24.34 -13.54 -0.34
C GLY A 84 -24.77 -12.22 -1.00
N GLY A 85 -23.92 -11.62 -1.83
CA GLY A 85 -24.14 -10.31 -2.43
C GLY A 85 -23.69 -9.14 -1.54
N GLU A 86 -22.97 -9.43 -0.45
CA GLU A 86 -22.26 -8.44 0.33
C GLU A 86 -21.19 -7.77 -0.52
N PHE A 87 -20.98 -6.48 -0.33
CA PHE A 87 -19.86 -5.79 -0.95
C PHE A 87 -19.33 -4.66 -0.06
N ILE A 88 -18.04 -4.39 -0.24
CA ILE A 88 -17.36 -3.18 0.25
C ILE A 88 -16.60 -2.57 -0.91
N GLU A 89 -16.50 -1.24 -0.95
CA GLU A 89 -15.86 -0.52 -2.04
C GLU A 89 -15.23 0.78 -1.56
N LEU A 90 -14.08 1.11 -2.13
CA LEU A 90 -13.33 2.33 -1.83
C LEU A 90 -12.72 2.89 -3.11
N ASP A 91 -12.58 4.21 -3.16
CA ASP A 91 -11.95 4.94 -4.26
C ASP A 91 -10.60 5.50 -3.82
N VAL A 92 -9.58 5.32 -4.66
CA VAL A 92 -8.26 5.92 -4.50
C VAL A 92 -7.89 6.58 -5.81
N ASN A 93 -7.41 7.82 -5.75
CA ASN A 93 -7.00 8.54 -6.96
C ASN A 93 -5.58 8.12 -7.36
N THR A 94 -5.39 7.95 -8.67
CA THR A 94 -4.06 7.94 -9.29
C THR A 94 -3.32 9.26 -8.99
N THR A 95 -2.00 9.19 -8.85
CA THR A 95 -1.17 10.36 -8.52
C THR A 95 -0.16 10.70 -9.61
N VAL A 96 0.13 9.74 -10.50
CA VAL A 96 1.09 9.89 -11.61
C VAL A 96 0.47 9.55 -12.95
N GLU A 97 1.10 10.02 -14.03
CA GLU A 97 0.69 9.74 -15.41
C GLU A 97 1.77 8.95 -16.14
N ASN A 98 1.35 7.92 -16.88
CA ASN A 98 2.20 7.09 -17.74
C ASN A 98 3.37 6.41 -17.00
N GLU A 99 3.21 6.16 -15.71
CA GLU A 99 4.19 5.48 -14.86
C GLU A 99 3.47 4.53 -13.89
N TRP A 100 4.19 3.52 -13.40
CA TRP A 100 3.67 2.61 -12.38
C TRP A 100 3.67 3.26 -11.00
N GLU A 101 2.55 3.19 -10.30
CA GLU A 101 2.40 3.54 -8.89
C GLU A 101 1.73 2.42 -8.10
N THR A 102 1.86 2.46 -6.77
CA THR A 102 1.10 1.55 -5.88
C THR A 102 -0.03 2.34 -5.25
N LEU A 103 -1.26 1.93 -5.54
CA LEU A 103 -2.45 2.43 -4.85
C LEU A 103 -2.81 1.48 -3.71
N ILE A 104 -3.30 2.04 -2.59
CA ILE A 104 -3.65 1.31 -1.37
C ILE A 104 -5.07 1.65 -0.96
N TRP A 105 -5.93 0.63 -0.87
CA TRP A 105 -7.29 0.74 -0.35
C TRP A 105 -7.34 0.18 1.07
N ASP A 106 -7.69 1.03 2.03
CA ASP A 106 -7.75 0.68 3.46
C ASP A 106 -9.19 0.35 3.88
N PHE A 107 -9.49 -0.95 3.99
CA PHE A 107 -10.80 -1.44 4.44
C PHE A 107 -10.89 -1.64 5.96
N THR A 108 -10.00 -1.03 6.76
CA THR A 108 -9.97 -1.21 8.22
C THR A 108 -11.36 -1.07 8.87
N GLY A 109 -11.77 -2.13 9.55
CA GLY A 109 -13.05 -2.21 10.25
C GLY A 109 -14.24 -2.61 9.36
N GLN A 110 -14.02 -2.98 8.10
CA GLN A 110 -15.07 -3.30 7.13
C GLN A 110 -15.05 -4.75 6.64
N THR A 111 -13.97 -5.50 6.91
CA THR A 111 -13.76 -6.83 6.31
C THR A 111 -14.35 -7.99 7.13
N SER A 112 -14.76 -7.74 8.37
CA SER A 112 -15.15 -8.81 9.31
C SER A 112 -16.44 -9.54 8.90
N GLY A 113 -16.44 -10.87 9.01
CA GLY A 113 -17.65 -11.69 8.95
C GLY A 113 -18.17 -12.02 7.55
N VAL A 114 -17.38 -11.75 6.51
CA VAL A 114 -17.71 -12.08 5.11
C VAL A 114 -16.51 -12.75 4.45
N ASP A 115 -16.78 -13.82 3.70
CA ASP A 115 -15.78 -14.47 2.85
C ASP A 115 -15.67 -13.71 1.53
N TRP A 116 -14.70 -12.79 1.44
CA TRP A 116 -14.47 -11.99 0.23
C TRP A 116 -13.77 -12.84 -0.84
N LEU A 117 -14.49 -13.14 -1.92
CA LEU A 117 -14.07 -14.11 -2.95
C LEU A 117 -14.01 -13.51 -4.36
N THR A 118 -14.45 -12.27 -4.52
CA THR A 118 -14.39 -11.57 -5.81
C THR A 118 -13.75 -10.22 -5.63
N VAL A 119 -12.79 -9.91 -6.51
CA VAL A 119 -12.18 -8.58 -6.63
C VAL A 119 -12.67 -7.95 -7.92
N VAL A 120 -13.14 -6.71 -7.84
CA VAL A 120 -13.57 -5.92 -9.00
C VAL A 120 -12.86 -4.57 -9.00
N ILE A 121 -12.25 -4.22 -10.12
CA ILE A 121 -11.50 -2.97 -10.29
C ILE A 121 -12.14 -2.12 -11.38
N PHE A 122 -12.33 -0.84 -11.11
CA PHE A 122 -12.87 0.14 -12.05
C PHE A 122 -11.90 1.31 -12.17
N PHE A 123 -11.40 1.58 -13.37
CA PHE A 123 -10.64 2.79 -13.64
C PHE A 123 -11.57 3.93 -14.07
N GLU A 124 -11.27 5.14 -13.60
CA GLU A 124 -12.00 6.38 -13.87
C GLU A 124 -13.49 6.25 -13.49
N PHE A 125 -13.74 5.86 -12.24
CA PHE A 125 -15.09 5.73 -11.69
C PHE A 125 -15.72 7.09 -11.40
N VAL A 126 -16.20 7.76 -12.44
CA VAL A 126 -16.83 9.08 -12.36
C VAL A 126 -18.26 8.96 -12.89
N GLU A 127 -19.25 9.21 -12.04
CA GLU A 127 -20.67 9.11 -12.40
C GLU A 127 -20.97 9.85 -13.71
N ASP A 128 -21.74 9.19 -14.59
CA ASP A 128 -22.14 9.68 -15.91
C ASP A 128 -20.99 9.98 -16.90
N LEU A 129 -19.73 9.63 -16.59
CA LEU A 129 -18.62 9.74 -17.54
C LEU A 129 -18.50 8.47 -18.40
N PRO A 130 -18.87 8.51 -19.69
CA PRO A 130 -18.69 7.36 -20.57
C PRO A 130 -17.20 7.11 -20.84
N GLY A 131 -16.85 5.86 -21.14
CA GLY A 131 -15.50 5.49 -21.57
C GLY A 131 -15.06 6.25 -22.81
N ASP A 132 -13.78 6.58 -22.87
CA ASP A 132 -13.14 7.33 -23.97
C ASP A 132 -12.13 6.47 -24.76
N GLY A 133 -12.07 5.17 -24.49
CA GLY A 133 -11.10 4.25 -25.10
C GLY A 133 -9.78 4.14 -24.35
N THR A 134 -9.64 4.79 -23.19
CA THR A 134 -8.40 4.73 -22.38
C THR A 134 -8.11 3.32 -21.90
N THR A 135 -6.83 2.95 -21.95
CA THR A 135 -6.32 1.68 -21.46
C THR A 135 -5.49 1.89 -20.19
N TYR A 136 -5.75 1.04 -19.21
CA TYR A 136 -5.09 1.02 -17.91
C TYR A 136 -4.49 -0.37 -17.66
N TYR A 137 -3.48 -0.45 -16.80
CA TYR A 137 -2.88 -1.72 -16.42
C TYR A 137 -2.79 -1.83 -14.90
N TYR A 138 -2.84 -3.07 -14.42
CA TYR A 138 -2.60 -3.36 -13.02
C TYR A 138 -1.96 -4.74 -12.83
N ASP A 139 -1.27 -4.89 -11.70
CA ASP A 139 -0.58 -6.11 -11.32
C ASP A 139 -0.35 -6.16 -9.81
N ASP A 140 0.17 -7.28 -9.31
CA ASP A 140 0.59 -7.47 -7.91
C ASP A 140 -0.49 -7.01 -6.91
N ILE A 141 -1.70 -7.58 -7.04
CA ILE A 141 -2.78 -7.41 -6.05
C ILE A 141 -2.39 -8.20 -4.80
N GLU A 142 -2.10 -7.47 -3.74
CA GLU A 142 -1.58 -8.03 -2.50
C GLU A 142 -2.33 -7.45 -1.31
N LEU A 143 -2.38 -8.22 -0.22
CA LEU A 143 -2.68 -7.62 1.07
C LEU A 143 -1.53 -6.68 1.40
N ALA A 144 -1.84 -5.40 1.47
CA ALA A 144 -0.89 -4.43 1.96
C ALA A 144 -0.78 -4.66 3.45
N ASP A 145 0.35 -5.21 3.91
CA ASP A 145 0.80 -4.88 5.26
C ASP A 145 0.64 -3.39 5.36
N ASN A 146 -0.21 -2.91 6.29
CA ASN A 146 -0.39 -1.49 6.46
C ASN A 146 1.04 -0.93 6.51
N PRO A 147 1.50 -0.15 5.51
CA PRO A 147 2.73 0.58 5.74
C PRO A 147 2.32 1.39 6.96
N LEU A 148 2.94 1.15 8.11
CA LEU A 148 2.85 2.03 9.27
C LEU A 148 2.91 3.42 8.69
N ASN A 149 1.77 4.12 8.59
CA ASN A 149 1.55 5.21 7.62
C ASN A 149 2.89 5.92 7.38
N ILE A 150 3.58 5.57 6.30
CA ILE A 150 4.77 6.31 5.91
C ILE A 150 4.15 7.48 5.17
N SER A 151 3.57 8.39 5.96
CA SER A 151 3.77 9.79 5.69
C SER A 151 5.28 9.95 5.63
N ASP A 152 5.84 9.74 4.44
CA ASP A 152 7.11 10.28 3.98
C ASP A 152 6.96 11.80 3.83
N THR A 153 6.14 12.43 4.70
CA THR A 153 6.45 13.70 5.31
C THR A 153 7.84 13.55 5.88
N ILE A 154 8.81 13.92 5.05
CA ILE A 154 10.20 14.11 5.38
C ILE A 154 10.22 14.83 6.73
N LEU A 155 10.41 14.07 7.82
CA LEU A 155 10.83 14.60 9.09
C LEU A 155 12.31 14.95 8.91
N SER A 156 12.58 15.99 8.10
CA SER A 156 13.88 16.66 8.00
C SER A 156 14.31 17.24 9.35
N THR A 157 13.46 17.14 10.37
CA THR A 157 13.59 17.73 11.69
C THR A 157 13.86 16.71 12.80
N VAL A 158 13.75 15.40 12.52
CA VAL A 158 14.16 14.37 13.49
C VAL A 158 15.63 14.04 13.31
N VAL A 159 16.45 14.36 14.31
CA VAL A 159 17.88 14.05 14.36
C VAL A 159 18.14 13.05 15.48
N SER A 160 19.16 12.21 15.31
CA SER A 160 19.58 11.28 16.36
C SER A 160 21.09 11.19 16.45
N TYR A 161 21.60 11.00 17.67
CA TYR A 161 23.03 10.92 17.94
C TYR A 161 23.33 10.28 19.31
N PRO A 162 24.53 9.70 19.49
CA PRO A 162 25.52 9.43 18.45
C PRO A 162 25.12 8.22 17.60
N ASN A 163 25.65 8.14 16.37
CA ASN A 163 25.60 6.94 15.55
C ASN A 163 26.99 6.80 14.89
N PRO A 164 27.83 5.82 15.29
CA PRO A 164 27.56 4.68 16.17
C PRO A 164 27.28 5.04 17.64
N VAL A 165 26.48 4.22 18.34
CA VAL A 165 26.16 4.39 19.77
C VAL A 165 26.75 3.26 20.62
N LYS A 166 27.23 3.61 21.83
CA LYS A 166 27.73 2.63 22.82
C LYS A 166 26.77 2.43 23.99
N THR A 167 26.28 3.54 24.56
CA THR A 167 25.50 3.51 25.81
C THR A 167 24.21 4.30 25.67
N ILE A 168 24.28 5.58 25.30
CA ILE A 168 23.11 6.46 25.28
C ILE A 168 22.87 6.93 23.85
N TRP A 169 21.65 6.72 23.36
CA TRP A 169 21.16 7.24 22.08
C TRP A 169 20.11 8.32 22.34
N ASN A 170 20.22 9.45 21.65
CA ASN A 170 19.30 10.58 21.77
C ASN A 170 18.57 10.78 20.45
N VAL A 171 17.29 11.13 20.55
CA VAL A 171 16.42 11.50 19.44
C VAL A 171 15.81 12.86 19.75
N GLN A 172 15.92 13.79 18.80
CA GLN A 172 15.30 15.11 18.91
C GLN A 172 14.43 15.35 17.69
N ALA A 173 13.27 15.95 17.89
CA ALA A 173 12.29 16.27 16.87
C ALA A 173 11.74 17.69 17.09
N GLN A 174 11.17 18.30 16.04
CA GLN A 174 10.38 19.52 16.21
C GLN A 174 9.00 19.23 16.80
N GLU A 175 8.41 18.10 16.40
CA GLU A 175 7.10 17.63 16.81
C GLU A 175 7.19 16.64 17.98
N THR A 176 6.10 16.47 18.71
CA THR A 176 6.02 15.50 19.82
C THR A 176 6.21 14.09 19.29
N ILE A 177 7.21 13.38 19.82
CA ILE A 177 7.40 11.95 19.56
C ILE A 177 6.41 11.20 20.45
N THR A 178 5.43 10.54 19.84
CA THR A 178 4.43 9.73 20.55
C THR A 178 5.03 8.41 20.95
N ASP A 179 5.75 7.74 20.02
CA ASP A 179 6.26 6.39 20.18
C ASP A 179 7.65 6.19 19.55
N ILE A 180 8.44 5.30 20.15
CA ILE A 180 9.66 4.77 19.55
C ILE A 180 9.65 3.25 19.69
N VAL A 181 9.80 2.55 18.56
CA VAL A 181 9.91 1.09 18.50
C VAL A 181 11.22 0.71 17.83
N ILE A 182 12.03 -0.13 18.49
CA ILE A 182 13.33 -0.57 17.97
C ILE A 182 13.28 -2.05 17.62
N TYR A 183 13.71 -2.39 16.40
CA TYR A 183 13.77 -3.74 15.86
C TYR A 183 15.21 -4.16 15.57
N ASN A 184 15.47 -5.46 15.63
CA ASN A 184 16.65 -6.04 14.97
C ASN A 184 16.40 -6.25 13.46
N LEU A 185 17.44 -6.62 12.70
CA LEU A 185 17.31 -6.87 11.25
C LEU A 185 16.41 -8.04 10.87
N PHE A 186 15.97 -8.87 11.82
CA PHE A 186 15.03 -9.97 11.60
C PHE A 186 13.59 -9.57 11.91
N GLY A 187 13.32 -8.27 12.13
CA GLY A 187 11.98 -7.75 12.44
C GLY A 187 11.53 -7.99 13.88
N GLN A 188 12.38 -8.53 14.76
CA GLN A 188 12.00 -8.74 16.16
C GLN A 188 12.05 -7.42 16.92
N ARG A 189 10.94 -7.08 17.59
CA ARG A 189 10.83 -5.91 18.47
C ARG A 189 11.67 -6.09 19.73
N ILE A 190 12.58 -5.16 19.98
CA ILE A 190 13.51 -5.14 21.12
C ILE A 190 13.06 -4.14 22.18
N ILE A 191 12.69 -2.93 21.77
CA ILE A 191 12.23 -1.85 22.67
C ILE A 191 10.95 -1.23 22.10
N SER A 192 10.04 -0.83 22.98
CA SER A 192 8.86 -0.03 22.67
C SER A 192 8.60 0.95 23.81
N ILE A 193 8.55 2.24 23.52
CA ILE A 193 8.27 3.29 24.50
C ILE A 193 7.32 4.34 23.90
N SER A 194 6.55 5.03 24.76
CA SER A 194 5.63 6.10 24.34
C SER A 194 5.96 7.42 25.07
N PRO A 195 7.05 8.12 24.70
CA PRO A 195 7.61 9.19 25.50
C PRO A 195 6.74 10.46 25.57
N ASN A 196 5.97 10.79 24.53
CA ASN A 196 5.20 12.03 24.43
C ASN A 196 6.06 13.30 24.67
N MET A 197 7.24 13.34 24.06
CA MET A 197 8.24 14.41 24.22
C MET A 197 8.91 14.74 22.88
N THR A 198 9.47 15.94 22.74
CA THR A 198 10.27 16.32 21.55
C THR A 198 11.74 15.88 21.64
N ASN A 199 12.20 15.53 22.84
CA ASN A 199 13.56 15.04 23.10
C ASN A 199 13.49 13.75 23.92
N VAL A 200 14.13 12.70 23.42
CA VAL A 200 14.10 11.37 24.05
C VAL A 200 15.51 10.84 24.17
N THR A 201 15.83 10.29 25.34
CA THR A 201 17.12 9.67 25.64
C THR A 201 16.88 8.20 26.00
N LEU A 202 17.50 7.28 25.27
CA LEU A 202 17.42 5.84 25.54
C LEU A 202 18.78 5.29 25.96
N ASN A 203 18.77 4.47 27.02
CA ASN A 203 19.91 3.66 27.40
C ASN A 203 19.91 2.34 26.60
N MET A 204 20.93 2.17 25.77
CA MET A 204 21.16 0.98 24.94
C MET A 204 22.28 0.08 25.48
N SER A 205 22.77 0.29 26.72
CA SER A 205 23.90 -0.46 27.29
C SER A 205 23.69 -1.97 27.31
N GLU A 206 22.44 -2.42 27.44
CA GLU A 206 22.08 -3.84 27.49
C GLU A 206 21.87 -4.46 26.11
N MET A 207 21.88 -3.65 25.04
CA MET A 207 21.76 -4.13 23.68
C MET A 207 23.10 -4.64 23.17
N ARG A 208 23.06 -5.78 22.47
CA ARG A 208 24.23 -6.36 21.81
C ARG A 208 24.70 -5.45 20.66
N SER A 209 25.99 -5.49 20.36
CA SER A 209 26.54 -4.81 19.19
C SER A 209 25.90 -5.35 17.91
N GLY A 210 25.53 -4.46 16.98
CA GLY A 210 24.77 -4.83 15.79
C GLY A 210 24.02 -3.65 15.17
N ILE A 211 23.29 -3.94 14.09
CA ILE A 211 22.43 -2.98 13.40
C ILE A 211 21.00 -3.13 13.90
N TYR A 212 20.36 -2.00 14.18
CA TYR A 212 18.96 -1.91 14.58
C TYR A 212 18.23 -0.87 13.72
N LEU A 213 16.92 -1.01 13.61
CA LEU A 213 16.03 -0.02 12.99
C LEU A 213 15.12 0.54 14.07
N ALA A 214 15.12 1.85 14.24
CA ALA A 214 14.22 2.55 15.14
C ALA A 214 13.13 3.26 14.34
N HIS A 215 11.88 2.90 14.59
CA HIS A 215 10.70 3.60 14.08
C HIS A 215 10.32 4.66 15.12
N VAL A 216 10.38 5.92 14.73
CA VAL A 216 10.05 7.08 15.56
C VAL A 216 8.75 7.66 15.03
N PHE A 217 7.70 7.65 15.86
CA PHE A 217 6.37 8.13 15.52
C PHE A 217 6.14 9.50 16.16
N SER A 218 5.54 10.41 15.41
CA SER A 218 5.03 11.69 15.89
C SER A 218 3.60 11.91 15.40
N ASP A 219 2.94 12.95 15.93
CA ASP A 219 1.61 13.38 15.48
C ASP A 219 1.56 13.74 13.99
N GLN A 220 2.72 13.92 13.32
CA GLN A 220 2.83 14.33 11.92
C GLN A 220 3.37 13.23 10.99
N GLY A 221 3.81 12.09 11.53
CA GLY A 221 4.31 10.98 10.71
C GLY A 221 5.37 10.12 11.39
N THR A 222 6.01 9.27 10.60
CA THR A 222 6.97 8.28 11.07
C THR A 222 8.34 8.49 10.43
N LYS A 223 9.43 8.31 11.18
CA LYS A 223 10.80 8.25 10.65
C LYS A 223 11.51 6.97 11.06
N ILE A 224 12.15 6.30 10.11
CA ILE A 224 13.01 5.15 10.36
C ILE A 224 14.47 5.61 10.49
N ILE A 225 15.13 5.21 11.57
CA ILE A 225 16.54 5.52 11.82
C ILE A 225 17.33 4.22 11.96
N LYS A 226 18.35 4.05 11.13
CA LYS A 226 19.33 2.97 11.27
C LYS A 226 20.32 3.30 12.39
N ILE A 227 20.38 2.45 13.41
CA ILE A 227 21.30 2.58 14.54
C ILE A 227 22.40 1.52 14.41
N LEU A 228 23.65 1.95 14.48
CA LEU A 228 24.81 1.07 14.64
C LEU A 228 25.21 1.05 16.13
N LYS A 229 24.95 -0.07 16.81
CA LYS A 229 25.35 -0.31 18.19
C LYS A 229 26.73 -0.95 18.23
N GLU A 230 27.65 -0.34 18.98
CA GLU A 230 29.00 -0.85 19.28
C GLU A 230 29.11 -1.38 20.70
#